data_AF-A0A554JHU3-F1
#
_entry.id   AF-A0A554JHU3-F1
#
_cell.length_a   1.000
_cell.length_b   1.000
_cell.length_c   1.000
_cell.angle_alpha   90.00
_cell.angle_beta   90.00
_cell.angle_gamma   90.00
#
_symmetry.space_group_name_H-M   'P 1'
#
loop_
_entity.id
_entity.type
_entity.pdbx_description
1 polymer ?
#
loop_
_entity_poly.entity_id
_entity_poly.type
_entity_poly.pdbx_seq_one_letter_code
_entity_poly.pdbx_strand_id
1 'polypeptide(L)'
;MRDGKFIMKAPFKPAGSQPEAIRALVEGLEKGTRHQTLLGVTGSGKTFTVANVIEHVQKPTLVIAHNKTLAAQLAEEYRSFFPDSAVHYFVSYYDYYQPEAYLPHTDTYIEKEAQINEEIDRLRHASTQALLTRRDTIIVASVSCIYGLGSPEEYERENLRIDRGGKLTRNTLVRALVARYFMRTTADLMPGTFRALGNVVELEPSNERVVYRIEFGDGISRIVKIDPISRVLLGDLDTFFLFPAKHFVTSKEKVDAAVKTIRHELAERLRGLQKEGKALEAERLKRRTNYDLALIREIGYCNGIENYSRHFDGRVSGEPPSTLLSYFPRLSDGSPDFLTVIDESHVTGGSLTPKLPFAGRLQATPTAVKSRIFLPKLRRLSRRADG
;
A
#
# COMPACT_ATOMS: atom_id res chain seq x y z
N MET A 1 -16.14 -8.95 -2.08
CA MET A 1 -15.46 -8.95 -3.39
C MET A 1 -16.50 -9.06 -4.51
N ARG A 2 -16.26 -8.47 -5.68
CA ARG A 2 -16.99 -8.72 -6.93
C ARG A 2 -16.25 -9.76 -7.77
N ASP A 3 -16.97 -10.78 -8.24
CA ASP A 3 -16.43 -11.81 -9.13
C ASP A 3 -16.47 -11.34 -10.58
N GLY A 4 -15.68 -10.31 -10.88
CA GLY A 4 -15.36 -9.95 -12.26
C GLY A 4 -14.47 -10.98 -12.93
N LYS A 5 -14.52 -11.04 -14.25
CA LYS A 5 -13.63 -11.88 -15.09
C LYS A 5 -12.72 -10.99 -15.91
N PHE A 6 -11.51 -11.46 -16.17
CA PHE A 6 -10.68 -10.89 -17.23
C PHE A 6 -11.28 -11.25 -18.59
N ILE A 7 -11.47 -10.25 -19.44
CA ILE A 7 -11.92 -10.39 -20.83
C ILE A 7 -10.98 -9.52 -21.67
N MET A 8 -10.16 -10.15 -22.51
CA MET A 8 -9.16 -9.47 -23.30
C MET A 8 -9.78 -8.89 -24.56
N LYS A 9 -9.48 -7.62 -24.86
CA LYS A 9 -9.84 -6.94 -26.10
C LYS A 9 -8.57 -6.64 -26.89
N ALA A 10 -8.36 -7.39 -27.97
CA ALA A 10 -7.25 -7.18 -28.89
C ALA A 10 -7.72 -7.33 -30.35
N PRO A 11 -7.25 -6.50 -31.30
CA PRO A 11 -7.60 -6.63 -32.72
C PRO A 11 -6.85 -7.75 -33.45
N PHE A 12 -6.01 -8.50 -32.75
CA PHE A 12 -5.18 -9.60 -33.27
C PHE A 12 -5.26 -10.84 -32.37
N LYS A 13 -4.97 -12.01 -32.94
CA LYS A 13 -4.93 -13.31 -32.23
C LYS A 13 -3.48 -13.75 -32.01
N PRO A 14 -3.20 -14.63 -31.02
CA PRO A 14 -1.88 -15.22 -30.84
C PRO A 14 -1.33 -15.87 -32.12
N ALA A 15 -0.07 -15.56 -32.45
CA ALA A 15 0.58 -15.97 -33.70
C ALA A 15 2.04 -16.41 -33.48
N GLY A 16 2.63 -17.06 -34.48
CA GLY A 16 3.98 -17.63 -34.37
C GLY A 16 4.06 -18.66 -33.24
N SER A 17 5.03 -18.50 -32.33
CA SER A 17 5.19 -19.35 -31.14
C SER A 17 4.28 -18.98 -29.96
N GLN A 18 3.52 -17.88 -30.03
CA GLN A 18 2.66 -17.45 -28.92
C GLN A 18 1.61 -18.49 -28.50
N PRO A 19 0.87 -19.18 -29.40
CA PRO A 19 -0.16 -20.15 -28.99
C PRO A 19 0.42 -21.31 -28.16
N GLU A 20 1.62 -21.79 -28.52
CA GLU A 20 2.30 -22.85 -27.79
C GLU A 20 2.83 -22.36 -26.43
N ALA A 21 3.42 -21.16 -26.39
CA ALA A 21 3.88 -20.55 -25.15
C ALA A 21 2.73 -20.29 -24.15
N ILE A 22 1.58 -19.81 -24.62
CA ILE A 22 0.37 -19.63 -23.80
C ILE A 22 -0.08 -20.98 -23.24
N ARG A 23 -0.27 -21.98 -24.11
CA ARG A 23 -0.71 -23.33 -23.72
C ARG A 23 0.22 -23.94 -22.67
N ALA A 24 1.53 -23.92 -22.89
CA ALA A 24 2.50 -24.49 -21.96
C ALA A 24 2.47 -23.80 -20.58
N LEU A 25 2.34 -22.47 -20.54
CA LEU A 25 2.27 -21.71 -19.28
C LEU A 25 0.97 -21.99 -18.51
N VAL A 26 -0.18 -22.05 -19.22
CA VAL A 26 -1.49 -22.38 -18.64
C VAL A 26 -1.48 -23.81 -18.10
N GLU A 27 -1.10 -24.80 -18.93
CA GLU A 27 -0.95 -26.19 -18.51
C GLU A 27 -0.04 -26.33 -17.26
N GLY A 28 1.05 -25.56 -17.20
CA GLY A 28 1.94 -25.53 -16.05
C GLY A 28 1.27 -24.98 -14.79
N LEU A 29 0.50 -23.90 -14.90
CA LEU A 29 -0.23 -23.30 -13.76
C LEU A 29 -1.35 -24.21 -13.26
N GLU A 30 -2.08 -24.87 -14.16
CA GLU A 30 -3.11 -25.87 -13.83
C GLU A 30 -2.52 -27.09 -13.11
N LYS A 31 -1.33 -27.53 -13.52
CA LYS A 31 -0.54 -28.60 -12.86
C LYS A 31 0.13 -28.14 -11.55
N GLY A 32 -0.15 -26.92 -11.07
CA GLY A 32 0.40 -26.39 -9.81
C GLY A 32 1.88 -25.96 -9.88
N THR A 33 2.42 -25.73 -11.07
CA THR A 33 3.85 -25.44 -11.27
C THR A 33 4.19 -24.03 -10.77
N ARG A 34 4.78 -23.96 -9.58
CA ARG A 34 5.04 -22.71 -8.83
C ARG A 34 5.99 -21.73 -9.53
N HIS A 35 6.89 -22.21 -10.37
CA HIS A 35 7.90 -21.39 -11.05
C HIS A 35 7.99 -21.81 -12.52
N GLN A 36 7.83 -20.84 -13.44
CA GLN A 36 7.89 -21.04 -14.88
C GLN A 36 8.61 -19.84 -15.53
N THR A 37 9.23 -20.05 -16.69
CA THR A 37 10.04 -19.04 -17.39
C THR A 37 9.63 -18.94 -18.86
N LEU A 38 9.09 -17.79 -19.26
CA LEU A 38 8.84 -17.46 -20.66
C LEU A 38 10.13 -16.93 -21.31
N LEU A 39 10.86 -17.79 -22.03
CA LEU A 39 12.06 -17.40 -22.78
C LEU A 39 11.68 -16.72 -24.12
N GLY A 40 11.17 -15.49 -24.04
CA GLY A 40 10.77 -14.69 -25.20
C GLY A 40 11.87 -13.73 -25.66
N VAL A 41 12.19 -13.73 -26.96
CA VAL A 41 13.03 -12.69 -27.58
C VAL A 41 12.36 -11.32 -27.56
N THR A 42 13.14 -10.24 -27.64
CA THR A 42 12.60 -8.87 -27.77
C THR A 42 11.71 -8.75 -29.01
N GLY A 43 10.58 -8.05 -28.90
CA GLY A 43 9.60 -7.89 -29.99
C GLY A 43 8.63 -9.06 -30.19
N SER A 44 8.78 -10.20 -29.49
CA SER A 44 7.89 -11.37 -29.63
C SER A 44 6.46 -11.19 -29.06
N GLY A 45 6.11 -10.01 -28.54
CA GLY A 45 4.81 -9.76 -27.92
C GLY A 45 4.65 -10.37 -26.52
N LYS A 46 5.72 -10.40 -25.70
CA LYS A 46 5.73 -11.01 -24.35
C LYS A 46 4.53 -10.61 -23.49
N THR A 47 4.17 -9.32 -23.44
CA THR A 47 3.01 -8.83 -22.67
C THR A 47 1.70 -9.42 -23.16
N PHE A 48 1.52 -9.58 -24.48
CA PHE A 48 0.32 -10.19 -25.05
C PHE A 48 0.24 -11.69 -24.74
N THR A 49 1.35 -12.42 -24.82
CA THR A 49 1.45 -13.82 -24.36
C THR A 49 1.00 -13.94 -22.90
N VAL A 50 1.48 -13.04 -22.02
CA VAL A 50 1.10 -13.03 -20.60
C VAL A 50 -0.36 -12.59 -20.39
N ALA A 51 -0.87 -11.62 -21.14
CA ALA A 51 -2.28 -11.21 -21.10
C ALA A 51 -3.21 -12.39 -21.41
N ASN A 52 -2.93 -13.16 -22.46
CA ASN A 52 -3.66 -14.40 -22.76
C ASN A 52 -3.61 -15.39 -21.57
N VAL A 53 -2.46 -15.58 -20.93
CA VAL A 53 -2.35 -16.44 -19.74
C VAL A 53 -3.22 -15.93 -18.58
N ILE A 54 -3.24 -14.62 -18.31
CA ILE A 54 -4.10 -14.01 -17.26
C ILE A 54 -5.58 -14.26 -17.56
N GLU A 55 -6.01 -14.10 -18.82
CA GLU A 55 -7.37 -14.38 -19.26
C GLU A 55 -7.75 -15.86 -19.12
N HIS A 56 -6.83 -16.79 -19.37
CA HIS A 56 -7.10 -18.22 -19.22
C HIS A 56 -7.19 -18.64 -17.74
N VAL A 57 -6.27 -18.18 -16.88
CA VAL A 57 -6.23 -18.64 -15.47
C VAL A 57 -7.13 -17.85 -14.52
N GLN A 58 -7.67 -16.69 -14.93
CA GLN A 58 -8.65 -15.88 -14.19
C GLN A 58 -8.22 -15.52 -12.74
N LYS A 59 -6.91 -15.33 -12.50
CA LYS A 59 -6.36 -14.95 -11.19
C LYS A 59 -5.94 -13.48 -11.14
N PRO A 60 -6.22 -12.74 -10.04
CA PRO A 60 -5.63 -11.44 -9.83
C PRO A 60 -4.10 -11.52 -9.98
N THR A 61 -3.49 -10.52 -10.61
CA THR A 61 -2.11 -10.63 -11.07
C THR A 61 -1.24 -9.47 -10.59
N LEU A 62 -0.09 -9.80 -10.01
CA LEU A 62 0.99 -8.85 -9.71
C LEU A 62 2.03 -8.92 -10.84
N VAL A 63 2.22 -7.83 -11.57
CA VAL A 63 3.31 -7.69 -12.56
C VAL A 63 4.40 -6.82 -11.95
N ILE A 64 5.62 -7.33 -11.83
CA ILE A 64 6.75 -6.60 -11.23
C ILE A 64 7.76 -6.24 -12.32
N ALA A 65 8.08 -4.95 -12.44
CA ALA A 65 9.15 -4.43 -13.29
C ALA A 65 10.21 -3.67 -12.48
N HIS A 66 11.45 -3.60 -12.99
CA HIS A 66 12.58 -3.03 -12.25
C HIS A 66 12.61 -1.49 -12.20
N ASN A 67 11.87 -0.77 -13.06
CA ASN A 67 11.90 0.70 -13.15
C ASN A 67 10.50 1.32 -13.34
N LYS A 68 10.33 2.62 -13.02
CA LYS A 68 9.03 3.35 -13.13
C LYS A 68 8.52 3.38 -14.59
N THR A 69 9.37 3.64 -15.58
CA THR A 69 8.99 3.80 -17.00
C THR A 69 8.39 2.52 -17.59
N LEU A 70 9.06 1.39 -17.41
CA LEU A 70 8.62 0.08 -17.89
C LEU A 70 7.34 -0.38 -17.17
N ALA A 71 7.23 -0.11 -15.86
CA ALA A 71 6.01 -0.36 -15.10
C ALA A 71 4.82 0.50 -15.60
N ALA A 72 5.07 1.72 -16.09
CA ALA A 72 4.02 2.56 -16.68
C ALA A 72 3.62 2.06 -18.08
N GLN A 73 4.59 1.71 -18.94
CA GLN A 73 4.33 1.12 -20.27
C GLN A 73 3.49 -0.15 -20.17
N LEU A 74 3.89 -1.08 -19.30
CA LEU A 74 3.12 -2.31 -19.05
C LEU A 74 1.71 -2.01 -18.51
N ALA A 75 1.53 -0.98 -17.67
CA ALA A 75 0.21 -0.59 -17.18
C ALA A 75 -0.72 -0.11 -18.31
N GLU A 76 -0.21 0.67 -19.28
CA GLU A 76 -0.99 1.08 -20.45
C GLU A 76 -1.25 -0.06 -21.44
N GLU A 77 -0.29 -0.99 -21.62
CA GLU A 77 -0.51 -2.21 -22.40
C GLU A 77 -1.62 -3.07 -21.79
N TYR A 78 -1.56 -3.36 -20.48
CA TYR A 78 -2.62 -4.13 -19.81
C TYR A 78 -3.96 -3.38 -19.76
N ARG A 79 -3.99 -2.04 -19.68
CA ARG A 79 -5.24 -1.25 -19.81
C ARG A 79 -5.86 -1.39 -21.20
N SER A 80 -5.03 -1.37 -22.23
CA SER A 80 -5.45 -1.55 -23.62
C SER A 80 -6.02 -2.95 -23.86
N PHE A 81 -5.40 -3.98 -23.25
CA PHE A 81 -5.87 -5.36 -23.32
C PHE A 81 -7.10 -5.63 -22.44
N PHE A 82 -7.23 -5.01 -21.27
CA PHE A 82 -8.30 -5.30 -20.29
C PHE A 82 -9.03 -4.02 -19.83
N PRO A 83 -9.70 -3.28 -20.73
CA PRO A 83 -10.30 -1.98 -20.40
C PRO A 83 -11.49 -2.05 -19.41
N ASP A 84 -12.08 -3.23 -19.23
CA ASP A 84 -13.21 -3.45 -18.31
C ASP A 84 -12.73 -3.89 -16.90
N SER A 85 -11.49 -4.39 -16.79
CA SER A 85 -10.88 -4.92 -15.57
C SER A 85 -10.10 -3.83 -14.80
N ALA A 86 -9.70 -4.13 -13.55
CA ALA A 86 -8.98 -3.19 -12.69
C ALA A 86 -7.47 -3.22 -12.93
N VAL A 87 -6.97 -2.43 -13.89
CA VAL A 87 -5.53 -2.32 -14.20
C VAL A 87 -4.91 -1.07 -13.54
N HIS A 88 -4.18 -1.30 -12.44
CA HIS A 88 -3.61 -0.26 -11.59
C HIS A 88 -2.07 -0.27 -11.56
N TYR A 89 -1.51 0.83 -11.05
CA TYR A 89 -0.08 1.14 -11.08
C TYR A 89 0.43 1.43 -9.66
N PHE A 90 1.42 0.67 -9.19
CA PHE A 90 1.90 0.70 -7.80
C PHE A 90 3.42 0.87 -7.71
N VAL A 91 3.87 2.12 -7.74
CA VAL A 91 5.28 2.48 -7.57
C VAL A 91 5.51 3.35 -6.33
N SER A 92 6.75 3.80 -6.11
CA SER A 92 7.03 4.82 -5.11
C SER A 92 6.35 6.14 -5.50
N TYR A 93 5.42 6.58 -4.65
CA TYR A 93 4.80 7.91 -4.67
C TYR A 93 5.76 9.07 -4.36
N TYR A 94 6.99 8.80 -3.96
CA TYR A 94 7.98 9.86 -3.87
C TYR A 94 8.55 10.19 -5.25
N ASP A 95 8.57 11.48 -5.56
CA ASP A 95 9.35 12.05 -6.67
C ASP A 95 10.75 12.44 -6.19
N TYR A 96 10.85 13.04 -5.00
CA TYR A 96 12.10 13.18 -4.24
C TYR A 96 12.00 12.45 -2.88
N TYR A 97 13.07 11.77 -2.47
CA TYR A 97 13.16 11.09 -1.19
C TYR A 97 14.59 11.03 -0.66
N GLN A 98 14.86 11.79 0.40
CA GLN A 98 16.05 11.67 1.23
C GLN A 98 15.74 10.78 2.45
N PRO A 99 16.43 9.64 2.63
CA PRO A 99 16.29 8.83 3.83
C PRO A 99 16.90 9.53 5.05
N GLU A 100 16.27 9.40 6.23
CA GLU A 100 16.87 9.82 7.50
C GLU A 100 18.18 9.04 7.73
N ALA A 101 19.29 9.76 7.95
CA ALA A 101 20.62 9.17 8.03
C ALA A 101 21.50 9.85 9.08
N TYR A 102 22.51 9.11 9.54
CA TYR A 102 23.54 9.64 10.46
C TYR A 102 24.93 9.25 9.97
N LEU A 103 25.80 10.26 9.87
CA LEU A 103 27.20 10.18 9.42
C LEU A 103 28.13 10.34 10.64
N PRO A 104 28.71 9.26 11.20
CA PRO A 104 29.50 9.37 12.43
C PRO A 104 30.81 10.14 12.26
N HIS A 105 31.39 10.13 11.06
CA HIS A 105 32.66 10.81 10.77
C HIS A 105 32.55 12.34 10.87
N THR A 106 31.33 12.89 10.92
CA THR A 106 31.05 14.32 10.92
C THR A 106 29.97 14.72 11.96
N ASP A 107 29.58 13.80 12.87
CA ASP A 107 28.39 13.88 13.76
C ASP A 107 27.12 14.45 13.07
N THR A 108 27.00 14.25 11.75
CA THR A 108 25.94 14.88 10.96
C THR A 108 24.71 14.00 10.93
N TYR A 109 23.60 14.54 11.39
CA TYR A 109 22.27 13.97 11.25
C TYR A 109 21.58 14.63 10.04
N ILE A 110 21.12 13.80 9.10
CA ILE A 110 20.44 14.19 7.87
C ILE A 110 18.96 13.89 8.07
N GLU A 111 18.12 14.92 8.01
CA GLU A 111 16.68 14.77 8.20
C GLU A 111 16.01 14.11 6.99
N LYS A 112 14.88 13.44 7.25
CA LYS A 112 14.02 12.88 6.21
C LYS A 112 13.31 14.02 5.46
N GLU A 113 13.69 14.23 4.21
CA GLU A 113 13.00 15.13 3.28
C GLU A 113 12.34 14.30 2.18
N ALA A 114 11.09 14.61 1.82
CA ALA A 114 10.38 13.85 0.79
C ALA A 114 9.28 14.68 0.14
N GLN A 115 9.19 14.59 -1.19
CA GLN A 115 8.10 15.17 -1.99
C GLN A 115 7.20 14.03 -2.48
N ILE A 116 5.92 14.07 -2.09
CA ILE A 116 4.91 13.09 -2.49
C ILE A 116 4.20 13.57 -3.76
N ASN A 117 4.02 12.65 -4.70
CA ASN A 117 3.20 12.81 -5.89
C ASN A 117 1.77 12.31 -5.59
N GLU A 118 0.82 13.24 -5.52
CA GLU A 118 -0.58 12.95 -5.16
C GLU A 118 -1.26 11.97 -6.14
N GLU A 119 -0.94 12.05 -7.44
CA GLU A 119 -1.53 11.17 -8.46
C GLU A 119 -0.98 9.74 -8.34
N ILE A 120 0.30 9.57 -8.00
CA ILE A 120 0.86 8.24 -7.70
C ILE A 120 0.28 7.69 -6.38
N ASP A 121 0.07 8.51 -5.36
CA ASP A 121 -0.59 8.04 -4.13
C ASP A 121 -2.04 7.63 -4.39
N ARG A 122 -2.75 8.39 -5.23
CA ARG A 122 -4.10 8.05 -5.69
C ARG A 122 -4.13 6.69 -6.39
N LEU A 123 -3.17 6.43 -7.29
CA LEU A 123 -3.04 5.15 -7.98
C LEU A 123 -2.67 3.99 -7.03
N ARG A 124 -1.94 4.26 -5.94
CA ARG A 124 -1.65 3.27 -4.88
C ARG A 124 -2.89 2.96 -4.04
N HIS A 125 -3.66 3.97 -3.65
CA HIS A 125 -4.97 3.80 -3.01
C HIS A 125 -5.92 3.00 -3.91
N ALA A 126 -6.02 3.33 -5.19
CA ALA A 126 -6.79 2.57 -6.17
C ALA A 126 -6.36 1.09 -6.26
N SER A 127 -5.04 0.84 -6.36
CA SER A 127 -4.48 -0.52 -6.37
C SER A 127 -4.92 -1.35 -5.16
N THR A 128 -4.78 -0.78 -3.96
CA THR A 128 -5.09 -1.49 -2.70
C THR A 128 -6.59 -1.72 -2.49
N GLN A 129 -7.45 -0.79 -2.94
CA GLN A 129 -8.90 -0.93 -2.84
C GLN A 129 -9.46 -1.89 -3.91
N ALA A 130 -8.87 -1.91 -5.11
CA ALA A 130 -9.25 -2.86 -6.16
C ALA A 130 -9.04 -4.31 -5.71
N LEU A 131 -7.87 -4.62 -5.14
CA LEU A 131 -7.55 -5.95 -4.61
C LEU A 131 -8.53 -6.45 -3.53
N LEU A 132 -9.08 -5.55 -2.70
CA LEU A 132 -10.10 -5.91 -1.69
C LEU A 132 -11.51 -6.00 -2.29
N THR A 133 -11.79 -5.26 -3.38
CA THR A 133 -13.14 -5.11 -3.91
C THR A 133 -13.47 -5.99 -5.11
N ARG A 134 -12.52 -6.43 -5.94
CA ARG A 134 -12.79 -7.25 -7.16
C ARG A 134 -11.65 -8.21 -7.55
N ARG A 135 -12.00 -9.40 -8.03
CA ARG A 135 -11.04 -10.45 -8.44
C ARG A 135 -10.27 -10.13 -9.73
N ASP A 136 -10.89 -9.44 -10.68
CA ASP A 136 -10.31 -9.07 -11.97
C ASP A 136 -9.39 -7.83 -11.86
N THR A 137 -8.37 -7.95 -11.02
CA THR A 137 -7.39 -6.89 -10.72
C THR A 137 -5.99 -7.27 -11.20
N ILE A 138 -5.37 -6.41 -12.03
CA ILE A 138 -3.94 -6.46 -12.38
C ILE A 138 -3.25 -5.26 -11.73
N ILE A 139 -2.23 -5.51 -10.91
CA ILE A 139 -1.37 -4.44 -10.37
C ILE A 139 -0.01 -4.53 -11.05
N VAL A 140 0.34 -3.50 -11.82
CA VAL A 140 1.70 -3.33 -12.35
C VAL A 140 2.50 -2.50 -11.36
N ALA A 141 3.56 -3.08 -10.81
CA ALA A 141 4.31 -2.53 -9.69
C ALA A 141 5.81 -2.48 -9.97
N SER A 142 6.50 -1.59 -9.24
CA SER A 142 7.93 -1.72 -9.03
C SER A 142 8.22 -2.49 -7.74
N VAL A 143 9.49 -2.57 -7.32
CA VAL A 143 9.90 -3.03 -5.98
C VAL A 143 9.21 -2.28 -4.82
N SER A 144 8.38 -1.26 -5.07
CA SER A 144 7.43 -0.75 -4.08
C SER A 144 6.47 -1.81 -3.52
N CYS A 145 6.18 -2.89 -4.25
CA CYS A 145 5.24 -3.92 -3.80
C CYS A 145 5.69 -4.68 -2.54
N ILE A 146 7.00 -4.79 -2.29
CA ILE A 146 7.59 -5.50 -1.15
C ILE A 146 7.92 -4.60 0.05
N TYR A 147 7.55 -3.31 0.01
CA TYR A 147 7.73 -2.39 1.15
C TYR A 147 6.48 -2.30 2.02
N GLY A 148 6.72 -1.88 3.27
CA GLY A 148 5.72 -1.81 4.33
C GLY A 148 4.51 -0.93 3.97
N LEU A 149 3.33 -1.46 4.26
CA LEU A 149 2.01 -0.87 4.07
C LEU A 149 1.17 -1.17 5.32
N GLY A 150 0.03 -0.50 5.52
CA GLY A 150 -0.89 -0.86 6.59
C GLY A 150 -1.48 -2.26 6.41
N SER A 151 -2.02 -2.84 7.48
CA SER A 151 -2.76 -4.12 7.42
C SER A 151 -3.97 -3.99 6.47
N PRO A 152 -4.15 -4.92 5.51
CA PRO A 152 -5.36 -4.97 4.68
C PRO A 152 -6.62 -5.19 5.51
N GLU A 153 -6.53 -6.01 6.56
CA GLU A 153 -7.64 -6.31 7.48
C GLU A 153 -8.11 -5.05 8.22
N GLU A 154 -7.19 -4.17 8.64
CA GLU A 154 -7.55 -2.89 9.25
C GLU A 154 -8.04 -1.87 8.23
N TYR A 155 -7.40 -1.78 7.05
CA TYR A 155 -7.82 -0.88 5.99
C TYR A 155 -9.21 -1.24 5.42
N GLU A 156 -9.59 -2.52 5.42
CA GLU A 156 -10.95 -2.99 5.12
C GLU A 156 -11.92 -2.77 6.29
N ARG A 157 -11.55 -3.08 7.54
CA ARG A 157 -12.40 -2.83 8.72
C ARG A 157 -12.80 -1.35 8.85
N GLU A 158 -11.89 -0.45 8.51
CA GLU A 158 -12.11 0.99 8.57
C GLU A 158 -12.78 1.55 7.30
N ASN A 159 -13.25 0.72 6.37
CA ASN A 159 -14.18 1.12 5.30
C ASN A 159 -15.49 1.68 5.90
N LEU A 160 -16.13 2.64 5.23
CA LEU A 160 -17.45 3.17 5.58
C LEU A 160 -18.44 2.88 4.44
N ARG A 161 -19.36 1.95 4.70
CA ARG A 161 -20.54 1.74 3.84
C ARG A 161 -21.53 2.90 4.05
N ILE A 162 -22.00 3.47 2.95
CA ILE A 162 -22.97 4.57 2.90
C ILE A 162 -24.09 4.14 1.97
N ASP A 163 -25.30 3.95 2.50
CA ASP A 163 -26.47 3.50 1.75
C ASP A 163 -27.53 4.61 1.62
N ARG A 164 -28.14 4.69 0.44
CA ARG A 164 -29.35 5.48 0.20
C ARG A 164 -30.50 4.94 1.05
N GLY A 165 -31.27 5.84 1.68
CA GLY A 165 -32.24 5.50 2.73
C GLY A 165 -31.61 5.20 4.11
N GLY A 166 -30.28 5.20 4.22
CA GLY A 166 -29.58 4.95 5.48
C GLY A 166 -29.78 6.06 6.52
N LYS A 167 -29.93 5.67 7.79
CA LYS A 167 -30.14 6.58 8.94
C LYS A 167 -28.90 7.38 9.38
N LEU A 168 -27.85 7.45 8.54
CA LEU A 168 -26.63 8.18 8.86
C LEU A 168 -26.92 9.68 8.81
N THR A 169 -26.76 10.41 9.92
CA THR A 169 -26.94 11.88 9.89
C THR A 169 -25.74 12.56 9.24
N ARG A 170 -25.96 13.74 8.64
CA ARG A 170 -24.89 14.59 8.09
C ARG A 170 -23.75 14.81 9.09
N ASN A 171 -24.07 15.07 10.36
CA ASN A 171 -23.08 15.32 11.41
C ASN A 171 -22.35 14.03 11.84
N THR A 172 -23.00 12.86 11.75
CA THR A 172 -22.37 11.55 11.96
C THR A 172 -21.38 11.25 10.84
N LEU A 173 -21.76 11.47 9.58
CA LEU A 173 -20.85 11.31 8.43
C LEU A 173 -19.61 12.20 8.57
N VAL A 174 -19.78 13.49 8.86
CA VAL A 174 -18.65 14.43 9.03
C VAL A 174 -17.64 13.94 10.10
N ARG A 175 -18.10 13.34 11.20
CA ARG A 175 -17.21 12.72 12.20
C ARG A 175 -16.54 11.45 11.68
N ALA A 176 -17.28 10.60 10.98
CA ALA A 176 -16.76 9.35 10.41
C ALA A 176 -15.71 9.58 9.30
N LEU A 177 -15.82 10.69 8.56
CA LEU A 177 -14.83 11.15 7.57
C LEU A 177 -13.53 11.60 8.24
N VAL A 178 -13.61 12.48 9.25
CA VAL A 178 -12.42 12.96 9.99
C VAL A 178 -11.70 11.81 10.68
N ALA A 179 -12.43 10.85 11.26
CA ALA A 179 -11.86 9.62 11.83
C ALA A 179 -11.14 8.72 10.81
N ARG A 180 -11.37 8.93 9.51
CA ARG A 180 -10.75 8.24 8.36
C ARG A 180 -9.68 9.08 7.66
N TYR A 181 -9.16 10.09 8.36
CA TYR A 181 -8.18 11.09 7.90
C TYR A 181 -8.64 11.99 6.74
N PHE A 182 -9.93 12.07 6.42
CA PHE A 182 -10.41 13.04 5.44
C PHE A 182 -10.34 14.46 6.00
N MET A 183 -9.74 15.38 5.24
CA MET A 183 -9.61 16.78 5.64
C MET A 183 -10.84 17.58 5.22
N ARG A 184 -11.38 18.39 6.15
CA ARG A 184 -12.48 19.31 5.81
C ARG A 184 -11.93 20.56 5.12
N THR A 185 -12.49 20.91 3.96
CA THR A 185 -12.20 22.14 3.21
C THR A 185 -13.45 23.02 3.04
N THR A 186 -13.24 24.30 2.76
CA THR A 186 -14.24 25.25 2.27
C THR A 186 -14.00 25.68 0.82
N ALA A 187 -12.85 25.30 0.25
CA ALA A 187 -12.47 25.57 -1.13
C ALA A 187 -12.95 24.42 -2.04
N ASP A 188 -12.28 24.24 -3.17
CA ASP A 188 -12.45 23.06 -4.02
C ASP A 188 -11.95 21.79 -3.35
N LEU A 189 -12.43 20.66 -3.87
CA LEU A 189 -12.08 19.34 -3.40
C LEU A 189 -10.79 18.86 -4.08
N MET A 190 -10.01 18.17 -3.27
CA MET A 190 -8.85 17.37 -3.65
C MET A 190 -9.04 15.94 -3.09
N PRO A 191 -8.33 14.92 -3.62
CA PRO A 191 -8.38 13.57 -3.08
C PRO A 191 -8.12 13.52 -1.56
N GLY A 192 -8.98 12.82 -0.82
CA GLY A 192 -8.91 12.75 0.64
C GLY A 192 -9.52 13.96 1.37
N THR A 193 -10.28 14.82 0.67
CA THR A 193 -10.97 15.98 1.29
C THR A 193 -12.49 15.91 1.18
N PHE A 194 -13.18 16.69 2.01
CA PHE A 194 -14.63 16.86 1.97
C PHE A 194 -15.09 18.27 2.35
N ARG A 195 -16.28 18.66 1.89
CA ARG A 195 -16.98 19.88 2.31
C ARG A 195 -18.44 19.58 2.63
N ALA A 196 -19.02 20.36 3.55
CA ALA A 196 -20.41 20.22 3.98
C ALA A 196 -21.14 21.55 3.73
N LEU A 197 -22.13 21.52 2.85
CA LEU A 197 -22.86 22.68 2.32
C LEU A 197 -24.37 22.45 2.55
N GLY A 198 -24.99 23.19 3.45
CA GLY A 198 -26.40 22.96 3.81
C GLY A 198 -26.68 21.53 4.26
N ASN A 199 -27.64 20.88 3.61
CA ASN A 199 -28.02 19.47 3.78
C ASN A 199 -27.22 18.50 2.88
N VAL A 200 -26.04 18.89 2.40
CA VAL A 200 -25.21 18.11 1.48
C VAL A 200 -23.79 17.94 2.04
N VAL A 201 -23.19 16.77 1.81
CA VAL A 201 -21.74 16.54 1.94
C VAL A 201 -21.20 16.15 0.57
N GLU A 202 -20.15 16.84 0.12
CA GLU A 202 -19.36 16.46 -1.06
C GLU A 202 -17.97 16.01 -0.61
N LEU A 203 -17.45 14.92 -1.17
CA LEU A 203 -16.09 14.41 -0.92
C LEU A 203 -15.44 13.89 -2.19
N GLU A 204 -14.11 13.93 -2.25
CA GLU A 204 -13.31 13.24 -3.27
C GLU A 204 -12.44 12.16 -2.60
N PRO A 205 -12.60 10.87 -2.95
CA PRO A 205 -11.93 9.78 -2.26
C PRO A 205 -10.50 9.59 -2.77
N SER A 206 -9.60 9.09 -1.91
CA SER A 206 -8.18 8.97 -2.26
C SER A 206 -7.85 7.99 -3.40
N ASN A 207 -8.80 7.29 -4.01
CA ASN A 207 -8.57 6.34 -5.10
C ASN A 207 -8.94 6.87 -6.51
N GLU A 208 -9.85 7.82 -6.64
CA GLU A 208 -10.38 8.25 -7.95
C GLU A 208 -10.79 9.71 -7.97
N ARG A 209 -10.58 10.38 -9.12
CA ARG A 209 -10.80 11.82 -9.29
C ARG A 209 -12.26 12.12 -9.61
N VAL A 210 -13.14 11.88 -8.66
CA VAL A 210 -14.59 12.11 -8.76
C VAL A 210 -15.17 12.61 -7.45
N VAL A 211 -16.16 13.50 -7.54
CA VAL A 211 -16.87 13.99 -6.35
C VAL A 211 -18.07 13.09 -6.07
N TYR A 212 -18.10 12.48 -4.90
CA TYR A 212 -19.29 11.85 -4.34
C TYR A 212 -20.08 12.90 -3.58
N ARG A 213 -21.33 13.14 -3.99
CA ARG A 213 -22.28 13.99 -3.28
C ARG A 213 -23.31 13.12 -2.57
N ILE A 214 -23.47 13.37 -1.27
CA ILE A 214 -24.40 12.69 -0.39
C ILE A 214 -25.40 13.74 0.13
N GLU A 215 -26.66 13.56 -0.21
CA GLU A 215 -27.76 14.48 0.08
C GLU A 215 -28.58 13.95 1.26
N PHE A 216 -29.03 14.85 2.16
CA PHE A 216 -29.70 14.49 3.41
C PHE A 216 -31.11 15.09 3.51
N GLY A 217 -32.03 14.28 4.03
CA GLY A 217 -33.33 14.64 4.60
C GLY A 217 -33.49 13.96 5.96
N ASP A 218 -34.54 13.16 6.15
CA ASP A 218 -34.74 12.30 7.34
C ASP A 218 -33.68 11.16 7.45
N GLY A 219 -32.94 10.94 6.37
CA GLY A 219 -31.76 10.08 6.26
C GLY A 219 -30.95 10.50 5.03
N ILE A 220 -30.13 9.60 4.48
CA ILE A 220 -29.51 9.83 3.16
C ILE A 220 -30.59 9.72 2.08
N SER A 221 -30.94 10.83 1.43
CA SER A 221 -31.95 10.85 0.36
C SER A 221 -31.39 10.37 -0.97
N ARG A 222 -30.14 10.75 -1.28
CA ARG A 222 -29.47 10.48 -2.56
C ARG A 222 -27.96 10.35 -2.38
N ILE A 223 -27.33 9.50 -3.18
CA ILE A 223 -25.88 9.44 -3.37
C ILE A 223 -25.63 9.52 -4.87
N VAL A 224 -24.81 10.48 -5.31
CA VAL A 224 -24.45 10.62 -6.73
C VAL A 224 -22.95 10.79 -6.92
N LYS A 225 -22.46 10.29 -8.05
CA LYS A 225 -21.10 10.45 -8.54
C LYS A 225 -21.08 11.57 -9.57
N ILE A 226 -20.16 12.53 -9.40
CA ILE A 226 -20.10 13.77 -10.17
C ILE A 226 -18.66 13.97 -10.68
N ASP A 227 -18.51 14.43 -11.91
CA ASP A 227 -17.22 14.89 -12.44
C ASP A 227 -16.72 16.11 -11.63
N PRO A 228 -15.44 16.16 -11.21
CA PRO A 228 -14.97 17.21 -10.30
C PRO A 228 -14.95 18.60 -10.94
N ILE A 229 -14.74 18.70 -12.26
CA ILE A 229 -14.51 19.97 -12.97
C ILE A 229 -15.78 20.47 -13.64
N SER A 230 -16.37 19.66 -14.53
CA SER A 230 -17.58 19.98 -15.29
C SER A 230 -18.86 19.90 -14.46
N ARG A 231 -18.79 19.24 -13.28
CA ARG A 231 -19.91 19.04 -12.35
C ARG A 231 -21.08 18.24 -12.96
N VAL A 232 -20.84 17.53 -14.07
CA VAL A 232 -21.78 16.63 -14.72
C VAL A 232 -22.06 15.41 -13.84
N LEU A 233 -23.33 15.01 -13.78
CA LEU A 233 -23.78 13.78 -13.11
C LEU A 233 -23.28 12.55 -13.87
N LEU A 234 -22.38 11.78 -13.26
CA LEU A 234 -21.84 10.53 -13.82
C LEU A 234 -22.72 9.31 -13.46
N GLY A 235 -23.53 9.41 -12.40
CA GLY A 235 -24.54 8.40 -12.06
C GLY A 235 -25.06 8.50 -10.63
N ASP A 236 -26.23 7.89 -10.41
CA ASP A 236 -26.81 7.65 -9.08
C ASP A 236 -26.32 6.33 -8.49
N LEU A 237 -26.28 6.24 -7.15
CA LEU A 237 -25.79 5.08 -6.42
C LEU A 237 -26.69 4.76 -5.22
N ASP A 238 -27.04 3.47 -5.05
CA ASP A 238 -27.74 3.00 -3.86
C ASP A 238 -26.79 2.69 -2.69
N THR A 239 -25.56 2.26 -2.99
CA THR A 239 -24.49 2.01 -2.00
C THR A 239 -23.16 2.57 -2.48
N PHE A 240 -22.45 3.26 -1.59
CA PHE A 240 -21.06 3.67 -1.74
C PHE A 240 -20.21 3.07 -0.60
N PHE A 241 -18.95 2.74 -0.89
CA PHE A 241 -17.98 2.23 0.07
C PHE A 241 -16.76 3.15 0.08
N LEU A 242 -16.54 3.82 1.21
CA LEU A 242 -15.48 4.79 1.40
C LEU A 242 -14.36 4.23 2.28
N PHE A 243 -13.25 3.86 1.66
CA PHE A 243 -12.01 3.51 2.35
C PHE A 243 -11.33 4.74 2.97
N PRO A 244 -10.47 4.56 4.00
CA PRO A 244 -9.70 5.64 4.62
C PRO A 244 -8.76 6.38 3.67
N ALA A 245 -8.53 7.66 3.96
CA ALA A 245 -7.70 8.55 3.12
C ALA A 245 -6.17 8.32 3.25
N LYS A 246 -5.74 7.31 4.01
CA LYS A 246 -4.34 6.89 4.19
C LYS A 246 -4.28 5.36 4.33
N HIS A 247 -3.19 4.71 3.88
CA HIS A 247 -3.00 3.26 4.09
C HIS A 247 -2.70 2.87 5.54
N PHE A 248 -2.04 3.74 6.30
CA PHE A 248 -1.79 3.51 7.72
C PHE A 248 -2.94 4.09 8.54
N VAL A 249 -3.76 3.21 9.10
CA VAL A 249 -4.96 3.51 9.88
C VAL A 249 -4.91 2.69 11.15
N THR A 250 -5.21 3.30 12.29
CA THR A 250 -5.05 2.65 13.59
C THR A 250 -6.09 3.17 14.57
N SER A 251 -6.82 2.25 15.20
CA SER A 251 -7.83 2.61 16.21
C SER A 251 -7.18 3.18 17.47
N LYS A 252 -7.93 3.95 18.27
CA LYS A 252 -7.39 4.59 19.48
C LYS A 252 -6.87 3.59 20.50
N GLU A 253 -7.55 2.45 20.62
CA GLU A 253 -7.19 1.33 21.50
C GLU A 253 -5.84 0.73 21.10
N LYS A 254 -5.61 0.57 19.78
CA LYS A 254 -4.32 0.15 19.23
C LYS A 254 -3.24 1.21 19.42
N VAL A 255 -3.54 2.50 19.30
CA VAL A 255 -2.57 3.57 19.62
C VAL A 255 -2.15 3.48 21.10
N ASP A 256 -3.08 3.33 22.05
CA ASP A 256 -2.74 3.18 23.46
C ASP A 256 -1.97 1.87 23.77
N ALA A 257 -2.26 0.77 23.06
CA ALA A 257 -1.49 -0.47 23.17
C ALA A 257 -0.06 -0.33 22.60
N ALA A 258 0.07 0.33 21.44
CA ALA A 258 1.35 0.64 20.82
C ALA A 258 2.21 1.54 21.72
N VAL A 259 1.66 2.63 22.26
CA VAL A 259 2.38 3.53 23.17
C VAL A 259 2.90 2.78 24.41
N LYS A 260 2.13 1.84 24.98
CA LYS A 260 2.59 1.00 26.10
C LYS A 260 3.80 0.13 25.71
N THR A 261 3.75 -0.54 24.55
CA THR A 261 4.83 -1.43 24.10
C THR A 261 6.08 -0.67 23.62
N ILE A 262 5.91 0.50 22.99
CA ILE A 262 7.02 1.40 22.62
C ILE A 262 7.74 1.90 23.88
N ARG A 263 7.00 2.32 24.92
CA ARG A 263 7.57 2.73 26.22
C ARG A 263 8.31 1.59 26.92
N HIS A 264 7.84 0.36 26.80
CA HIS A 264 8.53 -0.82 27.34
C HIS A 264 9.87 -1.06 26.62
N GLU A 265 9.88 -1.16 25.29
CA GLU A 265 11.14 -1.36 24.53
C GLU A 265 12.11 -0.19 24.68
N LEU A 266 11.62 1.04 24.82
CA LEU A 266 12.43 2.20 25.17
C LEU A 266 13.12 2.01 26.54
N ALA A 267 12.38 1.63 27.58
CA ALA A 267 12.96 1.38 28.90
C ALA A 267 14.00 0.25 28.89
N GLU A 268 13.76 -0.82 28.11
CA GLU A 268 14.76 -1.87 27.88
C GLU A 268 16.02 -1.34 27.18
N ARG A 269 15.83 -0.58 26.10
CA ARG A 269 16.92 -0.06 25.27
C ARG A 269 17.77 0.95 26.03
N LEU A 270 17.17 1.85 26.80
CA LEU A 270 17.88 2.83 27.63
C LEU A 270 18.76 2.15 28.69
N ARG A 271 18.26 1.10 29.36
CA ARG A 271 19.07 0.29 30.30
C ARG A 271 20.26 -0.39 29.60
N GLY A 272 20.07 -0.86 28.38
CA GLY A 272 21.17 -1.39 27.55
C GLY A 272 22.21 -0.33 27.19
N LEU A 273 21.77 0.86 26.78
CA LEU A 273 22.63 2.00 26.43
C LEU A 273 23.49 2.45 27.61
N GLN A 274 22.88 2.61 28.79
CA GLN A 274 23.57 2.99 30.02
C GLN A 274 24.64 1.95 30.42
N LYS A 275 24.34 0.65 30.31
CA LYS A 275 25.32 -0.43 30.56
C LYS A 275 26.47 -0.48 29.56
N GLU A 276 26.30 0.08 28.36
CA GLU A 276 27.37 0.23 27.35
C GLU A 276 28.13 1.56 27.48
N GLY A 277 27.86 2.40 28.49
CA GLY A 277 28.45 3.73 28.64
C GLY A 277 27.89 4.80 27.67
N LYS A 278 26.84 4.45 26.91
CA LYS A 278 26.30 5.23 25.79
C LYS A 278 25.27 6.27 26.23
N ALA A 279 25.71 7.20 27.08
CA ALA A 279 24.86 8.19 27.72
C ALA A 279 24.24 9.21 26.74
N LEU A 280 25.02 9.69 25.77
CA LEU A 280 24.53 10.64 24.76
C LEU A 280 23.50 9.99 23.83
N GLU A 281 23.73 8.75 23.41
CA GLU A 281 22.75 8.00 22.62
C GLU A 281 21.47 7.67 23.41
N ALA A 282 21.59 7.38 24.71
CA ALA A 282 20.44 7.20 25.58
C ALA A 282 19.55 8.45 25.62
N GLU A 283 20.13 9.64 25.77
CA GLU A 283 19.34 10.87 25.79
C GLU A 283 18.82 11.28 24.41
N ARG A 284 19.62 11.11 23.33
CA ARG A 284 19.17 11.29 21.93
C ARG A 284 17.91 10.43 21.65
N LEU A 285 17.96 9.14 21.95
CA LEU A 285 16.83 8.20 21.79
C LEU A 285 15.63 8.58 22.67
N LYS A 286 15.86 8.79 23.97
CA LYS A 286 14.83 9.15 24.95
C LYS A 286 14.09 10.43 24.55
N ARG A 287 14.79 11.45 24.05
CA ARG A 287 14.18 12.70 23.59
C ARG A 287 13.32 12.47 22.34
N ARG A 288 13.85 11.82 21.29
CA ARG A 288 13.10 11.59 20.03
C ARG A 288 11.87 10.71 20.26
N THR A 289 12.01 9.56 20.92
CA THR A 289 10.87 8.65 21.14
C THR A 289 9.79 9.27 22.02
N ASN A 290 10.13 10.06 23.05
CA ASN A 290 9.08 10.74 23.84
C ASN A 290 8.38 11.87 23.08
N TYR A 291 9.07 12.57 22.18
CA TYR A 291 8.46 13.56 21.29
C TYR A 291 7.51 12.90 20.28
N ASP A 292 7.97 11.85 19.59
CA ASP A 292 7.14 11.08 18.65
C ASP A 292 5.89 10.50 19.35
N LEU A 293 6.05 9.97 20.58
CA LEU A 293 4.95 9.46 21.40
C LEU A 293 3.96 10.52 21.90
N ALA A 294 4.36 11.78 21.98
CA ALA A 294 3.45 12.89 22.27
C ALA A 294 2.61 13.22 21.03
N LEU A 295 3.24 13.37 19.87
CA LEU A 295 2.52 13.61 18.60
C LEU A 295 1.55 12.47 18.26
N ILE A 296 1.98 11.21 18.41
CA ILE A 296 1.13 10.03 18.23
C ILE A 296 -0.14 10.06 19.10
N ARG A 297 -0.09 10.70 20.28
CA ARG A 297 -1.24 10.82 21.19
C ARG A 297 -2.16 11.99 20.88
N GLU A 298 -1.59 13.17 20.64
CA GLU A 298 -2.37 14.40 20.45
C GLU A 298 -2.95 14.50 19.02
N ILE A 299 -2.20 14.08 18.01
CA ILE A 299 -2.58 14.22 16.58
C ILE A 299 -2.66 12.89 15.82
N GLY A 300 -2.43 11.75 16.48
CA GLY A 300 -2.52 10.42 15.85
C GLY A 300 -1.43 10.11 14.82
N TYR A 301 -0.38 10.93 14.73
CA TYR A 301 0.65 10.86 13.68
C TYR A 301 2.00 11.39 14.17
N CYS A 302 3.11 10.93 13.59
CA CYS A 302 4.43 11.57 13.72
C CYS A 302 5.28 11.37 12.45
N ASN A 303 6.30 12.21 12.26
CA ASN A 303 7.25 12.04 11.16
C ASN A 303 8.12 10.80 11.43
N GLY A 304 7.99 9.79 10.56
CA GLY A 304 8.65 8.50 10.74
C GLY A 304 7.80 7.45 11.45
N ILE A 305 6.47 7.61 11.51
CA ILE A 305 5.54 6.66 12.15
C ILE A 305 5.71 5.21 11.65
N GLU A 306 6.17 5.00 10.41
CA GLU A 306 6.50 3.70 9.84
C GLU A 306 7.57 2.92 10.62
N ASN A 307 8.43 3.61 11.39
CA ASN A 307 9.40 2.98 12.28
C ASN A 307 8.73 2.24 13.44
N TYR A 308 7.59 2.75 13.92
CA TYR A 308 6.80 2.19 15.02
C TYR A 308 5.76 1.15 14.56
N SER A 309 5.59 0.93 13.24
CA SER A 309 4.59 0.02 12.63
C SER A 309 4.36 -1.31 13.38
N ARG A 310 5.43 -2.04 13.75
CA ARG A 310 5.35 -3.30 14.52
C ARG A 310 4.43 -3.18 15.75
N HIS A 311 4.47 -2.05 16.47
CA HIS A 311 3.69 -1.82 17.68
C HIS A 311 2.21 -1.53 17.42
N PHE A 312 1.88 -0.85 16.31
CA PHE A 312 0.50 -0.59 15.92
C PHE A 312 -0.16 -1.83 15.33
N ASP A 313 0.58 -2.59 14.53
CA ASP A 313 0.13 -3.87 13.97
C ASP A 313 -0.07 -4.94 15.07
N GLY A 314 0.69 -4.85 16.17
CA GLY A 314 0.72 -5.84 17.26
C GLY A 314 1.71 -7.00 17.02
N ARG A 315 2.56 -6.87 16.00
CA ARG A 315 3.46 -7.92 15.49
C ARG A 315 4.62 -8.24 16.44
N VAL A 316 5.09 -9.49 16.41
CA VAL A 316 6.26 -9.93 17.21
C VAL A 316 7.58 -9.46 16.58
N SER A 317 8.65 -9.43 17.37
CA SER A 317 9.93 -8.91 16.89
C SER A 317 10.60 -9.86 15.88
N GLY A 318 10.85 -9.35 14.67
CA GLY A 318 11.36 -10.12 13.53
C GLY A 318 10.30 -10.51 12.50
N GLU A 319 9.01 -10.33 12.82
CA GLU A 319 7.90 -10.56 11.89
C GLU A 319 7.90 -9.50 10.75
N PRO A 320 7.68 -9.89 9.49
CA PRO A 320 7.62 -8.94 8.37
C PRO A 320 6.45 -7.96 8.52
N PRO A 321 6.52 -6.75 7.92
CA PRO A 321 5.37 -5.87 7.80
C PRO A 321 4.39 -6.40 6.75
N SER A 322 3.13 -5.95 6.82
CA SER A 322 2.22 -6.03 5.68
C SER A 322 2.80 -5.30 4.48
N THR A 323 2.55 -5.82 3.28
CA THR A 323 3.04 -5.27 2.00
C THR A 323 1.91 -5.33 0.96
N LEU A 324 2.14 -4.93 -0.29
CA LEU A 324 1.12 -5.13 -1.34
C LEU A 324 0.74 -6.61 -1.49
N LEU A 325 1.68 -7.53 -1.28
CA LEU A 325 1.44 -8.98 -1.34
C LEU A 325 0.51 -9.48 -0.21
N SER A 326 0.26 -8.67 0.83
CA SER A 326 -0.75 -8.98 1.86
C SER A 326 -2.18 -8.72 1.37
N TYR A 327 -2.37 -7.81 0.40
CA TYR A 327 -3.68 -7.40 -0.11
C TYR A 327 -4.21 -8.33 -1.21
N PHE A 328 -3.35 -9.16 -1.81
CA PHE A 328 -3.80 -10.18 -2.76
C PHE A 328 -4.55 -11.31 -2.04
N PRO A 329 -5.59 -11.89 -2.66
CA PRO A 329 -6.43 -12.90 -2.02
C PRO A 329 -5.68 -14.21 -1.76
N ARG A 330 -6.26 -15.01 -0.86
CA ARG A 330 -5.76 -16.31 -0.42
C ARG A 330 -6.86 -17.36 -0.52
N LEU A 331 -6.45 -18.62 -0.68
CA LEU A 331 -7.33 -19.76 -0.50
C LEU A 331 -7.60 -20.01 1.00
N SER A 332 -8.55 -20.90 1.31
CA SER A 332 -8.97 -21.22 2.67
C SER A 332 -7.90 -21.90 3.54
N ASP A 333 -6.84 -22.43 2.92
CA ASP A 333 -5.64 -22.94 3.60
C ASP A 333 -4.58 -21.85 3.88
N GLY A 334 -4.87 -20.59 3.52
CA GLY A 334 -3.97 -19.44 3.65
C GLY A 334 -2.95 -19.28 2.51
N SER A 335 -2.92 -20.20 1.53
CA SER A 335 -2.03 -20.12 0.37
C SER A 335 -2.42 -18.99 -0.60
N PRO A 336 -1.48 -18.45 -1.41
CA PRO A 336 -1.78 -17.33 -2.31
C PRO A 336 -2.70 -17.71 -3.48
N ASP A 337 -3.78 -16.94 -3.69
CA ASP A 337 -4.68 -17.10 -4.84
C ASP A 337 -4.46 -16.00 -5.89
N PHE A 338 -3.21 -15.81 -6.29
CA PHE A 338 -2.82 -14.79 -7.27
C PHE A 338 -1.63 -15.22 -8.14
N LEU A 339 -1.54 -14.67 -9.35
CA LEU A 339 -0.41 -14.87 -10.26
C LEU A 339 0.65 -13.79 -10.01
N THR A 340 1.93 -14.15 -10.05
CA THR A 340 3.04 -13.18 -10.08
C THR A 340 3.81 -13.32 -11.39
N VAL A 341 3.93 -12.21 -12.12
CA VAL A 341 4.76 -12.07 -13.32
C VAL A 341 5.94 -11.18 -12.96
N ILE A 342 7.16 -11.61 -13.26
CA ILE A 342 8.37 -10.80 -13.05
C ILE A 342 8.93 -10.48 -14.43
N ASP A 343 8.66 -9.26 -14.90
CA ASP A 343 9.17 -8.80 -16.19
C ASP A 343 10.67 -8.46 -16.10
N GLU A 344 11.39 -8.68 -17.20
CA GLU A 344 12.86 -8.70 -17.29
C GLU A 344 13.53 -9.28 -16.03
N SER A 345 13.13 -10.52 -15.69
CA SER A 345 13.47 -11.20 -14.43
C SER A 345 14.96 -11.28 -14.11
N HIS A 346 15.83 -11.26 -15.13
CA HIS A 346 17.29 -11.22 -14.97
C HIS A 346 17.78 -9.89 -14.34
N VAL A 347 17.08 -8.77 -14.57
CA VAL A 347 17.29 -7.49 -13.89
C VAL A 347 16.44 -7.42 -12.62
N THR A 348 15.13 -7.61 -12.76
CA THR A 348 14.14 -7.39 -11.69
C THR A 348 14.34 -8.36 -10.51
N GLY A 349 14.71 -9.60 -10.77
CA GLY A 349 15.10 -10.58 -9.74
C GLY A 349 16.32 -10.13 -8.94
N GLY A 350 17.25 -9.40 -9.56
CA GLY A 350 18.40 -8.76 -8.90
C GLY A 350 18.05 -7.53 -8.07
N SER A 351 16.85 -6.96 -8.22
CA SER A 351 16.32 -5.84 -7.42
C SER A 351 15.34 -6.31 -6.33
N LEU A 352 14.66 -7.45 -6.54
CA LEU A 352 13.83 -8.14 -5.54
C LEU A 352 14.67 -8.96 -4.57
N THR A 353 15.70 -9.65 -5.06
CA THR A 353 16.70 -10.31 -4.21
C THR A 353 17.40 -9.25 -3.37
N PRO A 354 17.49 -9.38 -2.05
CA PRO A 354 18.15 -8.38 -1.24
C PRO A 354 19.68 -8.41 -1.45
N LYS A 355 20.17 -7.66 -2.46
CA LYS A 355 21.57 -7.20 -2.64
C LYS A 355 22.00 -6.24 -1.51
N LEU A 356 21.80 -6.70 -0.27
CA LEU A 356 21.80 -5.97 0.98
C LEU A 356 20.58 -5.08 1.37
N PRO A 357 19.49 -4.72 0.62
CA PRO A 357 18.46 -3.81 1.16
C PRO A 357 17.70 -4.22 2.43
N PHE A 358 17.78 -5.48 2.90
CA PHE A 358 17.33 -5.81 4.27
C PHE A 358 18.32 -5.32 5.33
N ALA A 359 19.63 -5.45 5.09
CA ALA A 359 20.66 -4.71 5.81
C ALA A 359 20.64 -3.20 5.48
N GLY A 360 20.07 -2.81 4.33
CA GLY A 360 19.92 -1.45 3.81
C GLY A 360 18.62 -0.71 4.21
N ARG A 361 17.70 -1.38 4.91
CA ARG A 361 16.65 -0.74 5.74
C ARG A 361 16.78 -1.08 7.22
N LEU A 362 17.77 -1.91 7.56
CA LEU A 362 18.69 -1.63 8.66
C LEU A 362 19.73 -0.55 8.28
N GLN A 363 19.61 0.10 7.10
CA GLN A 363 20.19 1.42 6.77
C GLN A 363 19.14 2.55 6.64
N ALA A 364 18.18 2.71 7.55
CA ALA A 364 18.44 3.60 8.69
C ALA A 364 19.74 3.21 9.38
N THR A 365 20.85 3.82 8.96
CA THR A 365 22.21 3.21 8.89
C THR A 365 22.56 2.26 10.05
N PRO A 366 23.32 1.17 9.86
CA PRO A 366 23.97 0.48 10.96
C PRO A 366 24.79 1.45 11.79
N THR A 367 25.19 2.60 11.25
CA THR A 367 25.73 3.75 11.98
C THR A 367 24.69 4.62 12.70
N ALA A 368 23.44 4.79 12.25
CA ALA A 368 22.31 5.38 13.01
C ALA A 368 21.72 4.44 14.08
N VAL A 369 21.86 3.12 13.92
CA VAL A 369 21.50 2.08 14.90
C VAL A 369 22.71 1.68 15.78
N LYS A 370 23.94 2.11 15.43
CA LYS A 370 25.13 2.13 16.32
C LYS A 370 25.32 3.47 17.04
N SER A 371 24.87 4.61 16.48
CA SER A 371 24.65 5.88 17.20
C SER A 371 23.26 5.99 17.83
N ARG A 372 22.42 4.97 17.57
CA ARG A 372 21.29 4.52 18.40
C ARG A 372 20.19 5.57 18.58
N ILE A 373 19.95 6.37 17.54
CA ILE A 373 18.89 7.40 17.48
C ILE A 373 17.48 6.75 17.51
N PHE A 374 17.34 5.53 17.00
CA PHE A 374 16.08 4.78 16.93
C PHE A 374 16.03 3.54 17.83
N LEU A 375 14.80 3.11 18.17
CA LEU A 375 14.55 1.80 18.75
C LEU A 375 15.01 0.70 17.78
N PRO A 376 15.83 -0.26 18.23
CA PRO A 376 16.32 -1.32 17.36
C PRO A 376 15.21 -2.33 17.05
N LYS A 377 15.05 -2.70 15.76
CA LYS A 377 14.27 -3.87 15.35
C LYS A 377 15.01 -5.15 15.78
N LEU A 378 14.90 -5.51 17.07
CA LEU A 378 15.69 -6.55 17.72
C LEU A 378 15.33 -7.95 17.19
N ARG A 379 16.21 -8.51 16.35
CA ARG A 379 16.22 -9.94 16.03
C ARG A 379 16.91 -10.70 17.18
N ARG A 380 16.24 -11.70 17.76
CA ARG A 380 16.93 -12.68 18.62
C ARG A 380 17.96 -13.43 17.79
N LEU A 381 19.23 -13.37 18.18
CA LEU A 381 20.25 -14.31 17.73
C LEU A 381 20.15 -15.57 18.60
N SER A 382 19.57 -16.63 18.05
CA SER A 382 19.57 -17.96 18.66
C SER A 382 20.97 -18.59 18.56
N ARG A 383 21.74 -18.47 19.65
CA ARG A 383 22.68 -19.53 20.06
C ARG A 383 21.85 -20.78 20.43
N ARG A 384 22.31 -22.04 20.32
CA ARG A 384 23.59 -22.59 19.83
C ARG A 384 23.42 -24.10 19.53
N ALA A 385 24.22 -24.61 18.61
CA ALA A 385 24.79 -25.96 18.53
C ALA A 385 25.86 -25.84 17.42
N ASP A 386 27.16 -26.09 17.60
CA ASP A 386 27.89 -27.05 18.45
C ASP A 386 27.46 -28.49 18.12
N GLY A 387 28.14 -29.08 17.12
CA GLY A 387 27.81 -30.33 16.41
C GLY A 387 28.47 -30.34 15.04
#